data_AF-A0A8X7BUP8-F1
#
_entry.id   AF-A0A8X7BUP8-F1
#
_cell.length_a   1.000
_cell.length_b   1.000
_cell.length_c   1.000
_cell.angle_alpha   90.00
_cell.angle_beta   90.00
_cell.angle_gamma   90.00
#
_symmetry.space_group_name_H-M   'P 1'
#
loop_
_entity.id
_entity.type
_entity.pdbx_description
1 polymer ?
#
loop_
_entity_poly.entity_id
_entity_poly.type
_entity_poly.pdbx_seq_one_letter_code
_entity_poly.pdbx_strand_id
1 'polypeptide(L)'
;MALSTNELIAQCVIFFLAGFETTASTLSFASFFLALNPDIQDKLVAEIDETVKAGNGELTYEAIQNMKYLDNVISETLRINPPSARFTPEERAKRSPYVFMPFGAGPRNCVGMRFALVEVKVCLAYVLSNFKIKKSPQTKVPLEYLIGNGLLQPKDVTLQFELRDSCLLKN
;
A
#
# COMPACT_ATOMS: atom_id res chain seq x y z
N MET A 1 9.52 33.96 -12.84
CA MET A 1 8.67 33.17 -13.74
C MET A 1 7.57 32.57 -12.89
N ALA A 2 6.32 32.94 -13.12
CA ALA A 2 5.16 32.41 -12.38
C ALA A 2 4.41 31.42 -13.28
N LEU A 3 3.89 30.34 -12.70
CA LEU A 3 3.04 29.38 -13.40
C LEU A 3 1.72 30.05 -13.81
N SER A 4 1.27 29.81 -15.03
CA SER A 4 -0.07 30.17 -15.44
C SER A 4 -1.11 29.30 -14.74
N THR A 5 -2.36 29.77 -14.67
CA THR A 5 -3.47 29.01 -14.08
C THR A 5 -3.65 27.65 -14.78
N ASN A 6 -3.50 27.59 -16.11
CA ASN A 6 -3.62 26.35 -16.87
C ASN A 6 -2.51 25.35 -16.53
N GLU A 7 -1.27 25.82 -16.37
CA GLU A 7 -0.16 24.98 -15.95
C GLU A 7 -0.36 24.48 -14.52
N LEU A 8 -0.83 25.33 -13.61
CA LEU A 8 -1.14 24.93 -12.23
C LEU A 8 -2.21 23.81 -12.20
N ILE A 9 -3.31 24.00 -12.94
CA ILE A 9 -4.38 22.99 -13.05
C ILE A 9 -3.83 21.68 -13.61
N ALA A 10 -3.04 21.75 -14.69
CA ALA A 10 -2.45 20.56 -15.30
C ALA A 10 -1.55 19.79 -14.33
N GLN A 11 -0.71 20.49 -13.55
CA GLN A 11 0.13 19.86 -12.53
C GLN A 11 -0.71 19.21 -11.42
N CYS A 12 -1.76 19.86 -10.94
CA CYS A 12 -2.66 19.28 -9.93
C CYS A 12 -3.29 17.97 -10.42
N VAL A 13 -3.77 17.93 -11.67
CA VAL A 13 -4.34 16.72 -12.28
C VAL A 13 -3.29 15.61 -12.39
N ILE A 14 -2.07 15.94 -12.81
CA ILE A 14 -0.97 14.95 -12.91
C ILE A 14 -0.65 14.37 -11.53
N PHE A 15 -0.52 15.19 -10.49
CA PHE A 15 -0.23 14.71 -9.13
C PHE A 15 -1.36 13.85 -8.58
N PHE A 16 -2.62 14.22 -8.82
CA PHE A 16 -3.77 13.44 -8.41
C PHE A 16 -3.75 12.04 -9.03
N LEU A 17 -3.61 11.95 -10.36
CA LEU A 17 -3.62 10.65 -11.07
C LEU A 17 -2.41 9.80 -10.68
N ALA A 18 -1.21 10.39 -10.62
CA ALA A 18 0.01 9.67 -10.26
C ALA A 18 -0.04 9.11 -8.83
N GLY A 19 -0.57 9.87 -7.87
CA GLY A 19 -0.72 9.43 -6.48
C GLY A 19 -1.84 8.40 -6.32
N PHE A 20 -3.01 8.66 -6.90
CA PHE A 20 -4.20 7.83 -6.72
C PHE A 20 -3.99 6.39 -7.22
N GLU A 21 -3.60 6.21 -8.47
CA GLU A 21 -3.57 4.87 -9.07
C GLU A 21 -2.46 3.99 -8.47
N THR A 22 -1.31 4.59 -8.14
CA THR A 22 -0.17 3.86 -7.56
C THR A 22 -0.44 3.45 -6.11
N THR A 23 -0.98 4.35 -5.28
CA THR A 23 -1.36 4.04 -3.90
C THR A 23 -2.50 3.01 -3.87
N ALA A 24 -3.56 3.17 -4.68
CA ALA A 24 -4.69 2.24 -4.72
C ALA A 24 -4.26 0.81 -5.11
N SER A 25 -3.38 0.69 -6.10
CA SER A 25 -2.83 -0.60 -6.53
C SER A 25 -1.99 -1.23 -5.42
N THR A 26 -1.14 -0.44 -4.76
CA THR A 26 -0.31 -0.91 -3.64
C THR A 26 -1.15 -1.41 -2.47
N LEU A 27 -2.19 -0.65 -2.08
CA LEU A 27 -3.13 -1.05 -1.03
C LEU A 27 -3.88 -2.34 -1.39
N SER A 28 -4.26 -2.49 -2.65
CA SER A 28 -4.95 -3.68 -3.14
C SER A 28 -4.03 -4.91 -3.11
N PHE A 29 -2.77 -4.79 -3.54
CA PHE A 29 -1.77 -5.86 -3.41
C PHE A 29 -1.49 -6.20 -1.95
N ALA A 30 -1.27 -5.20 -1.09
CA ALA A 30 -1.03 -5.40 0.34
C ALA A 30 -2.20 -6.13 1.01
N SER A 31 -3.43 -5.69 0.74
CA SER A 31 -4.65 -6.30 1.29
C SER A 31 -4.80 -7.75 0.83
N PHE A 32 -4.54 -8.03 -0.45
CA PHE A 32 -4.55 -9.38 -1.00
C PHE A 32 -3.50 -10.27 -0.32
N PHE A 33 -2.26 -9.79 -0.17
CA PHE A 33 -1.20 -10.57 0.50
C PHE A 33 -1.49 -10.81 1.97
N LEU A 34 -2.00 -9.80 2.69
CA LEU A 34 -2.40 -9.96 4.08
C LEU A 34 -3.55 -10.96 4.23
N ALA A 35 -4.50 -10.99 3.30
CA ALA A 35 -5.59 -11.97 3.29
C ALA A 35 -5.10 -13.41 3.07
N LEU A 36 -4.02 -13.59 2.30
CA LEU A 36 -3.40 -14.89 2.05
C LEU A 36 -2.43 -15.34 3.13
N ASN A 37 -1.94 -14.43 3.97
CA ASN A 37 -0.96 -14.72 5.03
C ASN A 37 -1.49 -14.24 6.40
N PRO A 38 -2.42 -14.99 7.02
CA PRO A 38 -3.04 -14.58 8.29
C PRO A 38 -2.04 -14.39 9.42
N ASP A 39 -0.96 -15.17 9.47
CA ASP A 39 0.09 -15.05 10.48
C ASP A 39 0.87 -13.74 10.37
N ILE A 40 1.11 -13.26 9.14
CA ILE A 40 1.72 -11.95 8.88
C ILE A 40 0.75 -10.83 9.27
N GLN A 41 -0.53 -10.98 8.93
CA GLN A 41 -1.57 -10.02 9.30
C GLN A 41 -1.72 -9.90 10.82
N ASP A 42 -1.75 -11.02 11.54
CA ASP A 42 -1.89 -11.04 12.99
C ASP A 42 -0.66 -10.40 13.68
N LYS A 43 0.56 -10.60 13.15
CA LYS A 43 1.78 -9.89 13.62
C LYS A 43 1.71 -8.38 13.39
N LEU A 44 1.22 -7.95 12.23
CA LEU A 44 1.06 -6.53 11.92
C LEU A 44 0.00 -5.89 12.81
N VAL A 45 -1.12 -6.57 13.01
CA VAL A 45 -2.17 -6.15 13.94
C VAL A 45 -1.62 -6.01 15.36
N ALA A 46 -0.77 -6.92 15.82
CA ALA A 46 -0.14 -6.81 17.14
C ALA A 46 0.72 -5.53 17.26
N GLU A 47 1.57 -5.22 16.27
CA GLU A 47 2.35 -3.96 16.25
C GLU A 47 1.44 -2.72 16.26
N ILE A 48 0.34 -2.74 15.49
CA ILE A 48 -0.64 -1.65 15.47
C ILE A 48 -1.29 -1.50 16.84
N ASP A 49 -1.78 -2.59 17.44
CA ASP A 49 -2.46 -2.57 18.74
C ASP A 49 -1.53 -2.09 19.86
N GLU A 50 -0.26 -2.50 19.86
CA GLU A 50 0.76 -1.99 20.78
C GLU A 50 0.98 -0.49 20.62
N THR A 51 1.05 -0.02 19.38
CA THR A 51 1.22 1.40 19.07
C THR A 51 0.00 2.23 19.52
N VAL A 52 -1.21 1.74 19.28
CA VAL A 52 -2.46 2.38 19.74
C VAL A 52 -2.50 2.45 21.26
N LYS A 53 -2.13 1.38 21.96
CA LYS A 53 -2.06 1.38 23.44
C LYS A 53 -1.07 2.41 23.96
N ALA A 54 0.13 2.49 23.38
CA ALA A 54 1.14 3.47 23.75
C ALA A 54 0.67 4.91 23.47
N GLY A 55 -0.13 5.11 22.42
CA GLY A 55 -0.78 6.37 22.06
C GLY A 55 -2.08 6.66 22.81
N ASN A 56 -2.40 5.93 23.88
CA ASN A 56 -3.64 6.07 24.65
C ASN A 56 -4.91 5.99 23.77
N GLY A 57 -4.95 5.09 22.79
CA GLY A 57 -6.09 4.91 21.89
C GLY A 57 -6.05 5.77 20.62
N GLU A 58 -4.94 6.48 20.35
CA GLU A 58 -4.79 7.32 19.17
C GLU A 58 -3.59 6.87 18.32
N LEU A 59 -3.74 6.98 16.99
CA LEU A 59 -2.65 6.80 16.04
C LEU A 59 -2.15 8.15 15.56
N THR A 60 -1.03 8.63 16.12
CA THR A 60 -0.39 9.85 15.65
C THR A 60 0.45 9.60 14.40
N TYR A 61 0.72 10.66 13.64
CA TYR A 61 1.61 10.60 12.49
C TYR A 61 2.98 10.00 12.85
N GLU A 62 3.58 10.48 13.95
CA GLU A 62 4.88 10.03 14.43
C GLU A 62 4.85 8.55 14.83
N ALA A 63 3.78 8.10 15.48
CA ALA A 63 3.62 6.72 15.90
C ALA A 63 3.55 5.77 14.68
N ILE A 64 2.73 6.12 13.67
CA ILE A 64 2.62 5.36 12.42
C ILE A 64 3.95 5.32 11.66
N GLN A 65 4.69 6.43 11.63
CA GLN A 65 5.98 6.46 10.93
C GLN A 65 7.03 5.51 11.55
N ASN A 66 6.89 5.16 12.83
CA ASN A 66 7.84 4.30 13.55
C ASN A 66 7.45 2.81 13.57
N MET A 67 6.35 2.41 12.91
CA MET A 67 5.93 1.01 12.78
C MET A 67 6.83 0.24 11.80
N LYS A 68 7.81 -0.49 12.33
CA LYS A 68 8.84 -1.19 11.53
C LYS A 68 8.27 -2.38 10.77
N TYR A 69 7.35 -3.14 11.37
CA TYR A 69 6.77 -4.30 10.71
C TYR A 69 5.81 -3.87 9.59
N LEU A 70 5.04 -2.81 9.79
CA LEU A 70 4.28 -2.15 8.72
C LEU A 70 5.17 -1.73 7.55
N ASP A 71 6.33 -1.11 7.83
CA ASP A 71 7.32 -0.76 6.80
C ASP A 71 7.80 -1.98 6.01
N ASN A 72 8.04 -3.09 6.69
CA ASN A 72 8.45 -4.34 6.04
C ASN A 72 7.34 -4.90 5.15
N VAL A 73 6.09 -4.89 5.61
CA VAL A 73 4.93 -5.36 4.82
C VAL A 73 4.74 -4.52 3.56
N ILE A 74 4.85 -3.19 3.67
CA ILE A 74 4.75 -2.29 2.52
C ILE A 74 5.93 -2.50 1.56
N SER A 75 7.15 -2.61 2.09
CA SER A 75 8.35 -2.83 1.30
C SER A 75 8.29 -4.15 0.54
N GLU A 76 7.82 -5.23 1.18
CA GLU A 76 7.67 -6.53 0.55
C GLU A 76 6.57 -6.53 -0.51
N THR A 77 5.46 -5.83 -0.26
CA THR A 77 4.40 -5.61 -1.25
C THR A 77 4.97 -4.92 -2.49
N LEU A 78 5.72 -3.82 -2.32
CA LEU A 78 6.35 -3.08 -3.41
C LEU A 78 7.49 -3.86 -4.08
N ARG A 79 8.13 -4.80 -3.37
CA ARG A 79 9.17 -5.67 -3.95
C ARG A 79 8.56 -6.71 -4.88
N ILE A 80 7.43 -7.31 -4.46
CA ILE A 80 6.73 -8.34 -5.23
C ILE A 80 5.91 -7.73 -6.37
N ASN A 81 5.16 -6.66 -6.09
CA ASN A 81 4.28 -5.98 -7.06
C ASN A 81 4.45 -4.46 -7.01
N PRO A 82 5.58 -3.92 -7.52
CA PRO A 82 5.67 -2.49 -7.74
C PRO A 82 4.64 -2.07 -8.79
N PRO A 83 3.84 -1.01 -8.55
CA PRO A 83 2.74 -0.60 -9.43
C PRO A 83 3.28 0.12 -10.68
N SER A 84 3.93 -0.63 -11.57
CA SER A 84 4.48 -0.13 -12.82
C SER A 84 4.41 -1.23 -13.88
N ALA A 85 3.94 -0.88 -15.09
CA ALA A 85 3.79 -1.84 -16.18
C ALA A 85 5.09 -2.56 -16.58
N ARG A 86 6.27 -2.05 -16.17
CA ARG A 86 7.57 -2.69 -16.42
C ARG A 86 7.84 -3.92 -15.55
N PHE A 87 6.99 -4.18 -14.57
CA PHE A 87 7.16 -5.23 -13.57
C PHE A 87 6.04 -6.27 -13.67
N THR A 88 5.67 -6.67 -14.88
CA THR A 88 4.83 -7.87 -15.08
C THR A 88 5.49 -9.10 -14.43
N PRO A 89 4.72 -10.16 -14.07
CA PRO A 89 5.30 -11.36 -13.48
C PRO A 89 6.50 -11.93 -14.26
N GLU A 90 6.41 -11.94 -15.59
CA GLU A 90 7.48 -12.39 -16.49
C GLU A 90 8.73 -11.51 -16.42
N GLU A 91 8.56 -10.18 -16.43
CA GLU A 91 9.69 -9.25 -16.37
C GLU A 91 10.34 -9.21 -14.98
N ARG A 92 9.57 -9.46 -13.91
CA ARG A 92 10.12 -9.57 -12.55
C ARG A 92 10.99 -10.82 -12.40
N ALA A 93 10.57 -11.95 -12.99
CA ALA A 93 11.31 -13.21 -12.90
C ALA A 93 12.73 -13.12 -13.52
N LYS A 94 12.95 -12.18 -14.44
CA LYS A 94 14.26 -11.91 -15.07
C LYS A 94 15.19 -11.05 -14.21
N ARG A 95 14.69 -10.43 -13.14
CA ARG A 95 15.44 -9.47 -12.31
C ARG A 95 15.98 -10.15 -11.06
N SER A 96 17.15 -9.69 -10.61
CA SER A 96 17.69 -10.14 -9.32
C SER A 96 16.72 -9.80 -8.18
N PRO A 97 16.40 -10.75 -7.28
CA PRO A 97 15.54 -10.49 -6.13
C PRO A 97 16.04 -9.39 -5.19
N TYR A 98 17.33 -9.06 -5.25
CA TYR A 98 17.99 -8.05 -4.41
C TYR A 98 17.97 -6.63 -5.02
N VAL A 99 17.30 -6.43 -6.16
CA VAL A 99 17.15 -5.10 -6.77
C VAL A 99 15.81 -4.50 -6.34
N PHE A 100 15.85 -3.59 -5.37
CA PHE A 100 14.67 -2.91 -4.83
C PHE A 100 14.73 -1.40 -5.10
N MET A 101 13.97 -0.94 -6.10
CA MET A 101 13.86 0.48 -6.47
C MET A 101 12.43 0.87 -6.88
N PRO A 102 11.41 0.67 -6.01
CA PRO A 102 10.01 0.90 -6.38
C PRO A 102 9.68 2.38 -6.66
N PHE A 103 10.49 3.31 -6.14
CA PHE A 103 10.34 4.76 -6.33
C PHE A 103 11.38 5.37 -7.28
N GLY A 104 12.16 4.54 -7.97
CA GLY A 104 13.27 4.99 -8.82
C GLY A 104 14.42 5.64 -8.04
N ALA A 105 15.41 6.14 -8.77
CA ALA A 105 16.60 6.81 -8.22
C ALA A 105 17.05 7.94 -9.15
N GLY A 106 17.86 8.87 -8.61
CA GLY A 106 18.40 10.01 -9.35
C GLY A 106 17.41 11.18 -9.52
N PRO A 107 17.67 12.13 -10.45
CA PRO A 107 16.88 13.37 -10.60
C PRO A 107 15.41 13.18 -11.00
N ARG A 108 15.03 11.96 -11.37
CA ARG A 108 13.66 11.56 -11.77
C ARG A 108 13.08 10.50 -10.82
N ASN A 109 13.56 10.44 -9.57
CA ASN A 109 12.93 9.61 -8.55
C ASN A 109 11.52 10.14 -8.23
N CYS A 110 10.72 9.31 -7.56
CA CYS A 110 9.35 9.66 -7.22
C CYS A 110 9.34 10.81 -6.20
N VAL A 111 8.85 11.97 -6.65
CA VAL A 111 8.64 13.14 -5.78
C VAL A 111 7.60 12.86 -4.69
N GLY A 112 6.65 11.98 -4.95
CA GLY A 112 5.57 11.59 -4.04
C GLY A 112 5.93 10.48 -3.05
N MET A 113 7.17 9.98 -3.03
CA MET A 113 7.55 8.80 -2.23
C MET A 113 7.11 8.90 -0.77
N ARG A 114 7.43 10.01 -0.10
CA ARG A 114 7.09 10.21 1.32
C ARG A 114 5.59 10.25 1.54
N PHE A 115 4.85 10.97 0.68
CA PHE A 115 3.41 11.08 0.79
C PHE A 115 2.73 9.72 0.55
N ALA A 116 3.12 8.99 -0.48
CA ALA A 116 2.59 7.66 -0.79
C ALA A 116 2.80 6.67 0.36
N LEU A 117 3.99 6.65 0.98
CA LEU A 117 4.27 5.78 2.12
C LEU A 117 3.41 6.15 3.34
N VAL A 118 3.26 7.44 3.63
CA VAL A 118 2.38 7.90 4.73
C VAL A 118 0.93 7.48 4.46
N GLU A 119 0.42 7.72 3.26
CA GLU A 119 -0.95 7.39 2.85
C GLU A 119 -1.20 5.88 2.99
N VAL A 120 -0.34 5.03 2.43
CA VAL A 120 -0.46 3.57 2.53
C VAL A 120 -0.39 3.11 3.99
N LYS A 121 0.53 3.65 4.79
CA LYS A 121 0.66 3.31 6.21
C LYS A 121 -0.60 3.64 6.99
N VAL A 122 -1.12 4.87 6.84
CA VAL A 122 -2.34 5.32 7.52
C VAL A 122 -3.52 4.45 7.11
N CYS A 123 -3.72 4.24 5.81
CA CYS A 123 -4.81 3.40 5.30
C CYS A 123 -4.75 1.97 5.87
N LEU A 124 -3.59 1.32 5.80
CA LEU A 124 -3.44 -0.05 6.34
C LEU A 124 -3.63 -0.10 7.85
N ALA A 125 -3.06 0.85 8.60
CA ALA A 125 -3.20 0.88 10.05
C ALA A 125 -4.67 0.99 10.47
N TYR A 126 -5.41 1.96 9.91
CA TYR A 126 -6.82 2.15 10.24
C TYR A 126 -7.72 1.00 9.79
N VAL A 127 -7.48 0.45 8.58
CA VAL A 127 -8.23 -0.72 8.11
C VAL A 127 -7.99 -1.91 9.02
N LEU A 128 -6.73 -2.21 9.37
CA LEU A 128 -6.40 -3.36 10.20
C LEU A 128 -6.74 -3.16 11.68
N SER A 129 -6.83 -1.92 12.18
CA SER A 129 -7.38 -1.64 13.51
C SER A 129 -8.84 -2.09 13.62
N ASN A 130 -9.63 -1.92 12.56
CA ASN A 130 -11.07 -2.16 12.57
C ASN A 130 -11.48 -3.51 11.96
N PHE A 131 -10.68 -4.06 11.04
CA PHE A 131 -11.06 -5.22 10.24
C PHE A 131 -9.96 -6.28 10.17
N LYS A 132 -10.38 -7.54 10.11
CA LYS A 132 -9.57 -8.67 9.68
C LYS A 132 -9.88 -8.96 8.20
N ILE A 133 -8.84 -8.96 7.37
CA ILE A 133 -8.97 -9.21 5.93
C ILE A 133 -8.83 -10.71 5.68
N LYS A 134 -9.80 -11.31 5.00
CA LYS A 134 -9.83 -12.72 4.65
C LYS A 134 -10.02 -12.93 3.14
N LYS A 135 -9.57 -14.10 2.67
CA LYS A 135 -9.94 -14.59 1.35
C LYS A 135 -11.46 -14.81 1.29
N SER A 136 -12.06 -14.32 0.21
CA SER A 136 -13.41 -14.66 -0.18
C SER A 136 -13.42 -15.97 -0.98
N PRO A 137 -14.52 -16.73 -1.05
CA PRO A 137 -14.64 -17.87 -1.97
C PRO A 137 -14.39 -17.50 -3.44
N GLN A 138 -14.61 -16.24 -3.82
CA GLN A 138 -14.35 -15.73 -5.17
C GLN A 138 -12.93 -15.18 -5.37
N THR A 139 -12.08 -15.19 -4.33
CA THR A 139 -10.69 -14.72 -4.45
C THR A 139 -9.90 -15.66 -5.37
N LYS A 140 -9.44 -15.12 -6.50
CA LYS A 140 -8.59 -15.87 -7.43
C LYS A 140 -7.14 -15.93 -6.93
N VAL A 141 -6.60 -17.15 -6.87
CA VAL A 141 -5.20 -17.43 -6.53
C VAL A 141 -4.66 -18.42 -7.56
N PRO A 142 -3.60 -18.11 -8.35
CA PRO A 142 -2.76 -16.92 -8.28
C PRO A 142 -3.47 -15.64 -8.75
N LEU A 143 -2.96 -14.48 -8.31
CA LEU A 143 -3.49 -13.17 -8.65
C LEU A 143 -3.38 -12.91 -10.16
N GLU A 144 -4.48 -12.51 -10.78
CA GLU A 144 -4.48 -12.00 -12.16
C GLU A 144 -4.10 -10.51 -12.15
N TYR A 145 -3.44 -10.06 -13.22
CA TYR A 145 -3.01 -8.67 -13.36
C TYR A 145 -3.65 -8.03 -14.59
N LEU A 146 -3.82 -6.71 -14.55
CA LEU A 146 -4.14 -5.89 -15.70
C LEU A 146 -3.15 -4.73 -15.80
N ILE A 147 -2.94 -4.25 -17.02
CA ILE A 147 -2.17 -3.04 -17.27
C ILE A 147 -3.18 -1.95 -17.63
N GLY A 148 -3.41 -1.04 -16.69
CA GLY A 148 -4.32 0.10 -16.83
C GLY A 148 -3.54 1.39 -16.72
N ASN A 149 -3.75 2.34 -17.64
CA ASN A 149 -3.08 3.65 -17.65
C ASN A 149 -1.54 3.60 -17.49
N GLY A 150 -0.90 2.52 -17.96
CA GLY A 150 0.55 2.34 -17.86
C GLY A 150 1.05 1.80 -16.51
N LEU A 151 0.15 1.40 -15.61
CA LEU A 151 0.44 0.83 -14.30
C LEU A 151 0.02 -0.64 -14.22
N LEU A 152 0.76 -1.41 -13.42
CA LEU A 152 0.39 -2.78 -13.08
C LEU A 152 -0.62 -2.74 -11.94
N GLN A 153 -1.80 -3.32 -12.18
CA GLN A 153 -2.89 -3.36 -11.21
C GLN A 153 -3.35 -4.81 -11.04
N PRO A 154 -3.93 -5.17 -9.89
CA PRO A 154 -4.55 -6.46 -9.74
C PRO A 154 -5.92 -6.49 -10.45
N LYS A 155 -6.26 -7.62 -11.07
CA LYS A 155 -7.50 -7.80 -11.81
C LYS A 155 -8.55 -8.52 -10.95
N ASP A 156 -9.69 -7.88 -10.77
CA ASP A 156 -10.88 -8.42 -10.08
C ASP A 156 -10.59 -8.99 -8.68
N VAL A 157 -10.04 -8.17 -7.77
CA VAL A 157 -9.76 -8.58 -6.39
C VAL A 157 -11.02 -8.51 -5.55
N THR A 158 -11.50 -9.68 -5.13
CA THR A 158 -12.59 -9.80 -4.15
C THR A 158 -12.03 -10.32 -2.83
N LEU A 159 -12.21 -9.57 -1.75
CA LEU A 159 -11.78 -9.93 -0.39
C LEU A 159 -12.95 -9.79 0.58
N GLN A 160 -12.90 -10.52 1.69
CA GLN A 160 -13.85 -10.40 2.78
C GLN A 160 -13.23 -9.60 3.93
N PHE A 161 -13.99 -8.66 4.49
CA PHE A 161 -13.60 -7.88 5.66
C PHE A 161 -14.52 -8.27 6.81
N GLU A 162 -13.94 -8.72 7.92
CA GLU A 162 -14.66 -9.00 9.16
C GLU A 162 -14.31 -7.95 10.19
N LEU A 163 -15.31 -7.37 10.87
CA LEU A 163 -15.06 -6.43 11.96
C LEU A 163 -14.28 -7.10 13.09
N ARG A 164 -13.33 -6.37 13.67
CA ARG A 164 -12.60 -6.79 14.86
C ARG A 164 -13.33 -6.30 16.10
N ASP A 165 -13.70 -7.21 16.99
CA ASP A 165 -14.30 -6.87 18.29
C ASP A 165 -13.32 -6.14 19.23
N SER A 166 -12.02 -6.18 18.93
CA SER A 166 -10.93 -5.68 19.77
C SER A 166 -10.30 -4.37 19.26
N CYS A 167 -11.02 -3.54 18.49
CA CYS A 167 -10.47 -2.26 18.03
C CYS A 167 -10.13 -1.38 19.23
N LEU A 168 -8.90 -0.87 19.27
CA LEU A 168 -8.37 -0.07 20.39
C LEU A 168 -8.38 1.44 20.12
N LEU A 169 -8.82 1.85 18.93
CA LEU A 169 -8.94 3.27 18.57
C LEU A 169 -10.08 3.90 19.37
N LYS A 170 -9.83 5.10 19.90
CA LYS A 170 -10.90 5.94 20.46
C LYS A 170 -11.76 6.49 19.32
N ASN A 171 -13.07 6.47 19.52
CA ASN A 171 -14.05 7.11 18.63
C ASN A 171 -14.06 8.63 18.82
#